data_AF-A0A2V7TQL9-F1
#
_entry.id   AF-A0A2V7TQL9-F1
#
_cell.length_a   1.000
_cell.length_b   1.000
_cell.length_c   1.000
_cell.angle_alpha   90.00
_cell.angle_beta   90.00
_cell.angle_gamma   90.00
#
_symmetry.space_group_name_H-M   'P 1'
#
loop_
_entity.id
_entity.type
_entity.pdbx_description
1 polymer ?
#
loop_
_entity_poly.entity_id
_entity_poly.type
_entity_poly.pdbx_seq_one_letter_code
_entity_poly.pdbx_strand_id
1 'polypeptide(L)' 'WNYGFHGEMAHFVDCVQNDKKPLVTGEDGRAVLEVIFAAYESARTGRKVALPFESKARKPIDLWWAPEKG' A
#
# COMPACT_ATOMS: atom_id res chain seq x y z
N TRP A 1 -3.88 26.18 6.25
CA TRP A 1 -3.88 25.36 5.03
C TRP A 1 -2.52 24.69 4.90
N ASN A 2 -2.31 23.52 5.52
CA ASN A 2 -0.95 22.93 5.64
C ASN A 2 -0.86 21.41 5.44
N TYR A 3 -1.96 20.70 5.11
CA TYR A 3 -1.97 19.22 5.05
C TYR A 3 -2.53 18.63 3.74
N GLY A 4 -2.77 19.44 2.70
CA GLY A 4 -3.20 18.94 1.38
C GLY A 4 -4.65 18.43 1.27
N PHE A 5 -5.31 18.06 2.37
CA PHE A 5 -6.65 17.44 2.37
C PHE A 5 -7.70 18.19 1.55
N HIS A 6 -7.77 19.52 1.65
CA HIS A 6 -8.74 20.29 0.85
C HIS A 6 -8.47 20.19 -0.66
N GLY A 7 -7.19 20.18 -1.07
CA GLY A 7 -6.81 20.03 -2.47
C GLY A 7 -7.08 18.60 -2.98
N GLU A 8 -6.76 17.59 -2.16
CA GLU A 8 -7.09 16.19 -2.44
C GLU A 8 -8.59 15.98 -2.66
N MET A 9 -9.42 16.51 -1.76
CA MET A 9 -10.88 16.39 -1.87
C MET A 9 -11.44 17.16 -3.08
N ALA A 10 -10.92 18.36 -3.37
CA ALA A 10 -11.32 19.10 -4.57
C ALA A 10 -10.98 18.34 -5.86
N HIS A 11 -9.78 17.75 -5.94
CA HIS A 11 -9.35 16.90 -7.05
C HIS A 11 -10.21 15.65 -7.20
N PHE A 12 -10.54 14.98 -6.09
CA PHE A 12 -11.42 13.82 -6.08
C PHE A 12 -12.81 14.16 -6.65
N VAL A 13 -13.42 15.26 -6.20
CA VAL A 13 -14.73 15.71 -6.70
C VAL A 13 -14.66 16.01 -8.20
N ASP A 14 -13.62 16.72 -8.66
CA ASP A 14 -13.42 17.01 -10.09
C ASP A 14 -13.29 15.73 -10.94
N CYS A 15 -12.55 14.73 -10.45
CA CYS A 15 -12.42 13.45 -11.14
C CYS A 15 -13.75 12.72 -11.27
N VAL A 16 -14.55 12.69 -10.20
CA VAL A 16 -15.87 12.03 -10.20
C VAL A 16 -16.85 12.77 -11.12
N GLN A 17 -16.88 14.10 -11.07
CA GLN A 17 -17.83 14.90 -11.87
C GLN A 17 -17.51 14.88 -13.35
N ASN A 18 -16.23 14.85 -13.71
CA ASN A 18 -15.77 15.05 -15.08
C ASN A 18 -15.14 13.79 -15.71
N ASP A 19 -15.33 12.62 -15.08
CA ASP A 19 -14.77 11.34 -15.54
C ASP A 19 -13.27 11.39 -15.84
N LYS A 20 -12.51 12.07 -14.96
CA LYS A 20 -11.05 12.20 -15.11
C LYS A 20 -10.34 11.09 -14.34
N LYS A 21 -9.22 10.64 -14.88
CA LYS A 21 -8.31 9.73 -14.18
C LYS A 21 -7.69 10.45 -12.96
N PRO A 22 -7.81 9.90 -11.74
CA PRO A 22 -7.13 10.44 -10.56
C PRO A 22 -5.60 10.47 -10.71
N LEU A 23 -4.93 11.41 -10.05
CA LEU A 23 -3.46 11.48 -10.00
C LEU A 23 -2.84 10.24 -9.31
N VAL A 24 -3.56 9.69 -8.33
CA VAL A 24 -3.24 8.45 -7.64
C VAL A 24 -4.42 7.50 -7.81
N THR A 25 -4.16 6.32 -8.34
CA THR A 25 -5.14 5.30 -8.70
C THR A 25 -5.20 4.18 -7.67
N GLY A 26 -6.13 3.24 -7.87
CA GLY A 26 -6.20 2.04 -7.03
C GLY A 26 -4.95 1.16 -7.17
N GLU A 27 -4.35 1.12 -8.35
CA GLU A 27 -3.13 0.39 -8.66
C GLU A 27 -1.93 0.91 -7.86
N ASP A 28 -1.84 2.23 -7.67
CA ASP A 28 -0.81 2.85 -6.83
C ASP A 28 -0.98 2.43 -5.36
N GLY A 29 -2.23 2.41 -4.87
CA GLY A 29 -2.54 1.91 -3.54
C GLY A 29 -2.18 0.43 -3.35
N ARG A 30 -2.41 -0.40 -4.38
CA ARG A 30 -2.00 -1.81 -4.39
C ARG A 30 -0.48 -1.95 -4.33
N ALA A 31 0.27 -1.20 -5.13
CA ALA A 31 1.73 -1.23 -5.11
C ALA A 31 2.30 -0.85 -3.72
N VAL A 32 1.69 0.14 -3.07
CA VAL A 32 2.04 0.50 -1.67
C VAL A 32 1.77 -0.65 -0.71
N LEU A 33 0.64 -1.37 -0.86
CA LEU A 33 0.36 -2.54 -0.03
C LEU A 33 1.38 -3.67 -0.25
N GLU A 34 1.79 -3.93 -1.50
CA GLU A 34 2.85 -4.92 -1.78
C GLU A 34 4.15 -4.58 -1.05
N VAL A 35 4.54 -3.29 -1.04
CA VAL A 35 5.71 -2.80 -0.29
C VAL A 35 5.54 -2.98 1.22
N ILE A 36 4.39 -2.61 1.78
CA ILE A 36 4.14 -2.74 3.23
C ILE A 36 4.18 -4.20 3.64
N PHE A 37 3.55 -5.11 2.90
CA PHE A 37 3.59 -6.54 3.21
C PHE A 37 5.03 -7.09 3.11
N ALA A 38 5.80 -6.69 2.09
CA ALA A 38 7.20 -7.06 1.97
C ALA A 38 8.05 -6.59 3.15
N ALA A 39 7.79 -5.37 3.67
CA ALA A 39 8.51 -4.83 4.82
C ALA A 39 8.28 -5.66 6.09
N TYR A 40 7.06 -6.13 6.32
CA TYR A 40 6.74 -6.99 7.47
C TYR A 40 7.36 -8.39 7.33
N GLU A 41 7.39 -8.96 6.11
CA GLU A 41 8.11 -10.20 5.83
C GLU A 41 9.63 -10.04 6.05
N SER A 42 10.18 -8.90 5.63
CA SER A 42 11.59 -8.55 5.86
C SER A 42 11.89 -8.40 7.35
N ALA A 43 11.01 -7.75 8.11
CA ALA A 43 11.15 -7.61 9.56
C ALA A 43 11.12 -8.95 10.30
N ARG A 44 10.29 -9.90 9.86
CA ARG A 44 10.28 -11.27 10.42
C ARG A 44 11.58 -12.00 10.13
N THR A 45 11.98 -12.03 8.85
CA THR A 45 13.05 -12.91 8.37
C THR A 45 14.45 -12.32 8.52
N GLY A 46 14.56 -11.01 8.75
CA GLY A 46 15.84 -10.29 8.72
C GLY A 46 16.49 -10.25 7.33
N ARG A 47 15.74 -10.50 6.25
CA ARG A 47 16.27 -10.62 4.88
C ARG A 47 15.64 -9.60 3.94
N LYS A 48 16.34 -9.32 2.83
CA LYS A 48 15.80 -8.51 1.72
C LYS A 48 14.67 -9.28 1.02
N VAL A 49 13.54 -8.61 0.82
CA VAL A 49 12.38 -9.13 0.08
C VAL A 49 12.29 -8.44 -1.28
N ALA A 50 12.08 -9.20 -2.35
CA ALA A 50 11.92 -8.67 -3.70
C ALA A 50 10.47 -8.19 -3.94
N LEU A 51 10.31 -7.25 -4.86
CA LEU A 51 9.00 -6.72 -5.27
C LEU A 51 8.70 -7.10 -6.74
N PRO A 52 7.42 -7.28 -7.12
CA PRO A 52 6.24 -7.20 -6.26
C PRO A 52 6.17 -8.39 -5.28
N PHE A 53 5.61 -8.15 -4.10
CA PHE A 53 5.51 -9.17 -3.05
C PHE A 53 4.05 -9.56 -2.83
N GLU A 54 3.77 -10.84 -3.03
CA GLU A 54 2.45 -11.42 -2.83
C GLU A 54 2.38 -12.22 -1.53
N SER A 55 1.25 -12.10 -0.84
CA SER A 55 1.02 -12.79 0.43
C SER A 55 -0.44 -13.19 0.60
N LYS A 56 -0.66 -14.29 1.32
CA LYS A 56 -1.99 -14.74 1.77
C LYS A 56 -2.41 -14.12 3.11
N ALA A 57 -1.52 -13.36 3.76
CA ALA A 57 -1.83 -12.67 5.01
C ALA A 57 -2.98 -11.68 4.80
N ARG A 58 -3.83 -11.50 5.83
CA ARG A 58 -4.95 -10.55 5.75
C ARG A 58 -4.52 -9.12 6.06
N LYS A 59 -3.54 -8.95 6.95
CA LYS A 59 -2.94 -7.67 7.31
C LYS A 59 -1.42 -7.82 7.43
N PRO A 60 -0.63 -6.75 7.21
CA PRO A 60 0.83 -6.84 7.20
C PRO A 60 1.42 -7.47 8.48
N ILE A 61 0.88 -7.13 9.66
CA ILE A 61 1.37 -7.63 10.96
C ILE A 61 1.30 -9.15 11.10
N ASP A 62 0.38 -9.82 10.39
CA ASP A 62 0.29 -11.28 10.43
C ASP A 62 1.56 -11.95 9.87
N LEU A 63 2.28 -11.26 8.96
CA LEU A 63 3.57 -11.74 8.44
C LEU A 63 4.68 -11.64 9.47
N TRP A 64 4.65 -10.65 10.37
CA TRP A 64 5.69 -10.49 11.39
C TRP A 64 5.58 -11.59 12.45
N TRP A 65 4.37 -11.84 12.94
CA TRP A 65 4.14 -12.83 13.99
C TRP A 65 4.04 -14.28 13.50
N ALA A 66 4.12 -14.52 12.19
CA ALA A 66 4.19 -15.87 11.65
C ALA A 66 5.43 -16.60 12.20
N PRO A 67 5.34 -17.91 12.49
CA PRO A 67 6.52 -18.68 12.85
C PRO A 67 7.53 -18.65 11.70
N GLU A 68 8.82 -18.71 12.04
CA GLU A 68 9.90 -18.92 11.07
C GLU A 68 9.57 -20.17 10.23
N LYS A 69 9.60 -20.02 8.91
CA LYS A 69 9.59 -21.18 8.02
C LYS A 69 10.96 -21.83 8.14
N GLY A 70 11.03 -22.92 8.92
CA GLY A 70 12.20 -23.78 9.03
C GLY A 70 12.67 -24.30 7.69
#